data_AF-A0A968MNQ8-F1
#
_entry.id   AF-A0A968MNQ8-F1
#
_cell.length_a   1.000
_cell.length_b   1.000
_cell.length_c   1.000
_cell.angle_alpha   90.00
_cell.angle_beta   90.00
_cell.angle_gamma   90.00
#
_symmetry.space_group_name_H-M   'P 1'
#
loop_
_entity.id
_entity.type
_entity.pdbx_description
1 polymer ?
#
loop_
_entity_poly.entity_id
_entity_poly.type
_entity_poly.pdbx_seq_one_letter_code
_entity_poly.pdbx_strand_id
1 'polypeptide(L)'
;MDRNTGEMLGADILLHERFTFLDAVGGLCDPNGQGRPTDLQNTMTHEVGHMVGLDHPPLDPPFDQSTMAFNSGRCETSKRTLEADDEDGICTVYPSGLASVPCSAPAPRSDEGGGCRGTGKLDAGMSLLTVAASLFLLFRRRRRRFWK
;
A
#
# COMPACT_ATOMS: atom_id res chain seq x y z
N MET A 1 2.08 19.94 1.76
CA MET A 1 2.93 20.48 0.70
C MET A 1 2.21 21.64 0.04
N ASP A 2 2.84 22.81 -0.02
CA ASP A 2 2.36 23.94 -0.81
C ASP A 2 2.41 23.56 -2.30
N ARG A 3 1.30 23.77 -3.00
CA ARG A 3 1.15 23.31 -4.40
C ARG A 3 1.85 24.21 -5.42
N ASN A 4 2.28 25.40 -5.03
CA ASN A 4 2.94 26.37 -5.90
C ASN A 4 4.45 26.36 -5.71
N THR A 5 4.92 26.16 -4.47
CA THR A 5 6.35 26.19 -4.11
C THR A 5 6.95 24.81 -3.89
N GLY A 6 6.12 23.79 -3.64
CA GLY A 6 6.59 22.46 -3.25
C GLY A 6 7.10 22.38 -1.80
N GLU A 7 6.88 23.42 -0.99
CA GLU A 7 7.34 23.47 0.39
C GLU A 7 6.56 22.50 1.29
N MET A 8 7.26 21.73 2.11
CA MET A 8 6.67 20.89 3.16
C MET A 8 6.76 21.61 4.52
N LEU A 9 5.63 22.15 4.99
CA LEU A 9 5.54 22.87 6.27
C LEU A 9 5.60 21.96 7.50
N GLY A 10 5.29 20.67 7.33
CA GLY A 10 5.29 19.68 8.40
C GLY A 10 4.69 18.36 7.96
N ALA A 11 5.05 17.30 8.67
CA ALA A 11 4.48 15.96 8.57
C ALA A 11 4.57 15.29 9.95
N ASP A 12 3.57 14.48 10.29
CA ASP A 12 3.53 13.73 11.53
C ASP A 12 3.89 12.27 11.26
N ILE A 13 4.68 11.67 12.15
CA ILE A 13 4.95 10.22 12.17
C ILE A 13 4.37 9.66 13.46
N LEU A 14 3.48 8.66 13.32
CA LEU A 14 2.83 8.00 14.45
C LEU A 14 3.38 6.58 14.59
N LEU A 15 3.97 6.31 15.76
CA LEU A 15 4.42 4.97 16.12
C LEU A 15 3.29 4.23 16.85
N HIS A 16 2.96 3.04 16.36
CA HIS A 16 1.83 2.28 16.88
C HIS A 16 2.12 1.66 18.26
N GLU A 17 1.27 1.95 19.26
CA GLU A 17 1.52 1.63 20.68
C GLU A 17 1.53 0.12 21.01
N ARG A 18 1.09 -0.74 20.09
CA ARG A 18 1.18 -2.20 20.23
C ARG A 18 2.62 -2.71 20.21
N PHE A 19 3.58 -1.91 19.76
CA PHE A 19 4.98 -2.30 19.66
C PHE A 19 5.83 -1.56 20.70
N THR A 20 6.78 -2.29 21.27
CA THR A 20 7.88 -1.69 22.03
C THR A 20 8.98 -1.34 21.05
N PHE A 21 9.25 -0.04 20.89
CA PHE A 21 10.32 0.45 20.03
C PHE A 21 11.58 0.69 20.86
N LEU A 22 12.68 0.06 20.47
CA LEU A 22 13.99 0.24 21.06
C LEU A 22 15.04 0.19 19.95
N ASP A 23 16.26 0.60 20.28
CA ASP A 23 17.40 0.23 19.46
C ASP A 23 17.63 -1.28 19.60
N ALA A 24 17.43 -2.04 18.52
CA ALA A 24 17.49 -3.50 18.52
C ALA A 24 18.93 -4.06 18.62
N VAL A 25 19.96 -3.21 18.76
CA VAL A 25 21.32 -3.66 19.13
C VAL A 25 21.49 -3.76 20.66
N GLY A 26 22.21 -4.79 21.13
CA GLY A 26 22.62 -4.90 22.54
C GLY A 26 21.93 -5.97 23.39
N GLY A 27 21.76 -7.19 22.88
CA GLY A 27 21.32 -8.35 23.69
C GLY A 27 19.82 -8.39 24.03
N LEU A 28 19.08 -7.33 23.72
CA LEU A 28 17.61 -7.29 23.79
C LEU A 28 16.93 -8.11 22.69
N CYS A 29 17.70 -8.53 21.68
CA CYS A 29 17.25 -9.36 20.57
C CYS A 29 17.76 -10.80 20.68
N ASP A 30 17.92 -11.30 21.92
CA ASP A 30 18.19 -12.71 22.19
C ASP A 30 16.94 -13.55 21.84
N PRO A 31 17.06 -14.62 21.02
CA PRO A 31 15.97 -15.57 20.80
C PRO A 31 15.44 -16.22 22.08
N ASN A 32 16.20 -16.18 23.18
CA ASN A 32 15.81 -16.68 24.51
C ASN A 32 15.44 -15.56 25.51
N GLY A 33 15.52 -14.28 25.10
CA GLY A 33 15.25 -13.11 25.92
C GLY A 33 13.76 -12.76 26.05
N GLN A 34 13.43 -11.94 27.05
CA GLN A 34 12.05 -11.58 27.44
C GLN A 34 11.36 -10.54 26.54
N GLY A 35 11.90 -10.26 25.35
CA GLY A 35 11.28 -9.34 24.40
C GLY A 35 11.95 -9.40 23.05
N ARG A 36 11.16 -9.33 21.98
CA ARG A 36 11.68 -9.06 20.63
C ARG A 36 11.15 -7.69 20.24
N PRO A 37 11.83 -6.59 20.61
CA PRO A 37 11.37 -5.24 20.30
C PRO A 37 11.31 -5.03 18.78
N THR A 38 10.55 -4.02 18.37
CA THR A 38 10.65 -3.48 17.02
C THR A 38 11.81 -2.48 17.01
N ASP A 39 12.66 -2.58 16.00
CA ASP A 39 13.76 -1.65 15.87
C ASP A 39 13.26 -0.25 15.49
N LEU A 40 13.58 0.74 16.32
CA LEU A 40 13.11 2.12 16.12
C LEU A 40 13.71 2.70 14.84
N GLN A 41 15.01 2.52 14.61
CA GLN A 41 15.67 3.09 13.43
C GLN A 41 15.14 2.45 12.14
N ASN A 42 15.04 1.12 12.09
CA ASN A 42 14.46 0.37 10.97
C ASN A 42 13.04 0.87 10.62
N THR A 43 12.19 1.06 11.63
CA THR A 43 10.82 1.57 11.41
C THR A 43 10.85 3.02 10.94
N MET A 44 11.62 3.87 11.61
CA MET A 44 11.68 5.30 11.26
C MET A 44 12.22 5.54 9.85
N THR A 45 13.20 4.76 9.39
CA THR A 45 13.69 4.90 8.01
C THR A 45 12.58 4.61 6.99
N HIS A 46 11.78 3.56 7.22
CA HIS A 46 10.62 3.23 6.39
C HIS A 46 9.56 4.34 6.39
N GLU A 47 9.16 4.82 7.57
CA GLU A 47 8.15 5.88 7.68
C GLU A 47 8.64 7.23 7.12
N VAL A 48 9.92 7.53 7.26
CA VAL A 48 10.54 8.71 6.63
C VAL A 48 10.52 8.57 5.11
N GLY A 49 10.71 7.36 4.56
CA GLY A 49 10.55 7.09 3.13
C GLY A 49 9.14 7.45 2.63
N HIS A 50 8.09 7.03 3.35
CA HIS A 50 6.73 7.46 3.07
C HIS A 50 6.52 8.97 3.20
N MET A 51 7.09 9.58 4.23
CA MET A 51 7.01 11.03 4.45
C MET A 51 7.58 11.81 3.26
N VAL A 52 8.64 11.32 2.63
CA VAL A 52 9.25 11.92 1.43
C VAL A 52 8.66 11.38 0.11
N GLY A 53 7.57 10.61 0.17
CA GLY A 53 6.80 10.23 -1.02
C GLY A 53 7.22 8.94 -1.70
N LEU A 54 8.03 8.09 -1.06
CA LEU A 54 8.26 6.72 -1.52
C LEU A 54 7.08 5.82 -1.13
N ASP A 55 6.71 4.90 -2.01
CA ASP A 55 5.71 3.86 -1.74
C ASP A 55 6.40 2.51 -1.60
N HIS A 56 5.66 1.49 -1.15
CA HIS A 56 6.17 0.13 -1.12
C HIS A 56 6.49 -0.37 -2.53
N PRO A 57 7.61 -1.08 -2.72
CA PRO A 57 7.90 -1.73 -3.99
C PRO A 57 7.07 -3.02 -4.13
N PRO A 58 7.15 -3.72 -5.29
CA PRO A 58 6.57 -5.05 -5.44
C PRO A 58 7.04 -6.04 -4.36
N LEU A 59 6.25 -7.09 -4.13
CA LEU A 59 6.54 -8.06 -3.06
C LEU A 59 7.52 -9.17 -3.47
N ASP A 60 7.85 -9.25 -4.75
CA ASP A 60 8.72 -10.26 -5.32
C ASP A 60 10.21 -9.85 -5.28
N PRO A 61 11.13 -10.81 -5.17
CA PRO A 61 12.56 -10.52 -5.26
C PRO A 61 12.91 -9.76 -6.55
N PRO A 62 13.82 -8.76 -6.47
CA PRO A 62 14.69 -8.46 -5.33
C PRO A 62 14.11 -7.48 -4.29
N PHE A 63 12.86 -7.03 -4.45
CA PHE A 63 12.29 -5.94 -3.67
C PHE A 63 11.74 -6.34 -2.29
N ASP A 64 11.66 -7.64 -2.02
CA ASP A 64 11.16 -8.17 -0.75
C ASP A 64 12.04 -7.83 0.46
N GLN A 65 13.27 -7.39 0.21
CA GLN A 65 14.24 -6.92 1.23
C GLN A 65 14.47 -5.40 1.21
N SER A 66 13.75 -4.65 0.37
CA SER A 66 13.86 -3.18 0.28
C SER A 66 13.56 -2.50 1.62
N THR A 67 14.15 -1.32 1.85
CA THR A 67 13.83 -0.47 3.01
C THR A 67 12.34 -0.16 3.01
N MET A 68 11.78 0.10 1.83
CA MET A 68 10.36 0.36 1.65
C MET A 68 9.50 -0.90 1.54
N ALA A 69 10.02 -2.11 1.74
CA ALA A 69 9.16 -3.30 1.78
C ALA A 69 8.10 -3.19 2.90
N PHE A 70 6.86 -3.62 2.63
CA PHE A 70 5.70 -3.36 3.50
C PHE A 70 5.73 -4.00 4.89
N ASN A 71 6.60 -4.99 5.10
CA ASN A 71 6.67 -5.75 6.34
C ASN A 71 7.99 -5.49 7.05
N SER A 72 7.99 -5.67 8.38
CA SER A 72 9.22 -5.75 9.14
C SER A 72 9.10 -6.74 10.30
N GLY A 73 10.13 -7.56 10.45
CA GLY A 73 10.28 -8.53 11.52
C GLY A 73 10.69 -7.89 12.85
N ARG A 74 10.38 -8.57 13.96
CA ARG A 74 10.92 -8.15 15.26
C ARG A 74 12.43 -8.33 15.29
N CYS A 75 13.15 -7.35 15.83
CA CYS A 75 14.60 -7.26 15.82
C CYS A 75 15.25 -7.19 14.42
N GLU A 76 14.48 -6.90 13.38
CA GLU A 76 15.04 -6.62 12.07
C GLU A 76 15.77 -5.27 12.08
N THR A 77 16.96 -5.23 11.48
CA THR A 77 17.75 -4.00 11.34
C THR A 77 18.17 -3.73 9.89
N SER A 78 17.72 -4.54 8.92
CA SER A 78 18.07 -4.42 7.50
C SER A 78 17.66 -3.07 6.92
N LYS A 79 16.55 -2.50 7.38
CA LYS A 79 15.98 -1.24 6.86
C LYS A 79 16.58 0.01 7.50
N ARG A 80 17.71 -0.12 8.22
CA ARG A 80 18.42 1.06 8.76
C ARG A 80 19.18 1.83 7.69
N THR A 81 19.51 1.16 6.60
CA THR A 81 20.16 1.71 5.41
C THR A 81 19.17 1.68 4.25
N LEU A 82 19.43 2.49 3.23
CA LEU A 82 18.67 2.47 1.98
C LEU A 82 19.13 1.31 1.10
N GLU A 83 18.19 0.71 0.38
CA GLU A 83 18.50 -0.20 -0.73
C GLU A 83 18.51 0.59 -2.05
N ALA A 84 19.08 -0.01 -3.10
CA ALA A 84 19.30 0.69 -4.37
C ALA A 84 18.01 1.23 -5.01
N ASP A 85 16.88 0.51 -4.88
CA ASP A 85 15.59 0.97 -5.39
C ASP A 85 15.05 2.18 -4.61
N ASP A 86 15.34 2.27 -3.32
CA ASP A 86 14.96 3.42 -2.48
C ASP A 86 15.79 4.67 -2.83
N GLU A 87 17.09 4.49 -3.08
CA GLU A 87 17.99 5.55 -3.55
C GLU A 87 17.60 6.06 -4.94
N ASP A 88 17.28 5.15 -5.86
CA ASP A 88 16.79 5.50 -7.20
C ASP A 88 15.44 6.22 -7.13
N GLY A 89 14.55 5.74 -6.25
CA GLY A 89 13.25 6.35 -5.99
C GLY A 89 13.37 7.79 -5.51
N ILE A 90 14.21 8.04 -4.50
CA ILE A 90 14.37 9.39 -3.96
C ILE A 90 15.04 10.32 -4.97
N CYS A 91 16.01 9.83 -5.75
CA CYS A 91 16.64 10.61 -6.80
C CYS A 91 15.68 10.92 -7.96
N THR A 92 14.69 10.06 -8.20
CA THR A 92 13.64 10.28 -9.19
C THR A 92 12.67 11.37 -8.74
N VAL A 93 12.27 11.37 -7.46
CA VAL A 93 11.35 12.38 -6.91
C VAL A 93 12.05 13.72 -6.67
N TYR A 94 13.28 13.68 -6.16
CA TYR A 94 14.09 14.85 -5.79
C TYR A 94 15.47 14.81 -6.46
N PRO A 95 15.55 15.08 -7.77
CA PRO A 95 16.82 15.09 -8.49
C PRO A 95 17.76 16.16 -7.93
N SER A 96 19.00 15.76 -7.65
CA SER A 96 20.03 16.63 -7.09
C SER A 96 20.32 17.84 -7.98
N GLY A 97 20.38 19.02 -7.38
CA GLY A 97 20.70 20.27 -8.07
C GLY A 97 19.55 20.87 -8.89
N LEU A 98 18.36 20.27 -8.86
CA LEU A 98 17.15 20.81 -9.47
C LEU A 98 16.20 21.37 -8.40
N ALA A 99 15.40 22.37 -8.79
CA ALA A 99 14.35 22.88 -7.92
C ALA A 99 13.26 21.81 -7.74
N SER A 100 12.68 21.74 -6.54
CA SER A 100 11.48 20.95 -6.29
C SER A 100 10.37 21.38 -7.26
N VAL A 101 9.83 20.43 -8.01
CA VAL A 101 8.76 20.72 -8.97
C VAL A 101 7.43 20.59 -8.24
N PRO A 102 6.57 21.63 -8.21
CA PRO A 102 5.24 21.50 -7.65
C PRO A 102 4.47 20.42 -8.39
N CYS A 103 3.75 19.56 -7.66
CA CYS A 103 2.84 18.60 -8.26
C CYS A 103 1.72 19.35 -9.00
N SER A 104 1.91 19.59 -10.30
CA SER A 104 0.84 20.06 -11.16
C SER A 104 -0.16 18.91 -11.27
N ALA A 105 -1.43 19.19 -10.98
CA ALA A 105 -2.50 18.25 -11.29
C ALA A 105 -2.33 17.87 -12.77
N PRO A 106 -2.29 16.58 -13.14
CA PRO A 106 -2.27 16.22 -14.53
C PRO A 106 -3.45 16.90 -15.21
N ALA A 107 -3.24 17.42 -16.43
CA ALA A 107 -4.34 17.88 -17.26
C ALA A 107 -5.45 16.82 -17.23
N PRO A 108 -6.75 17.21 -17.21
CA PRO A 108 -7.84 16.25 -17.20
C PRO A 108 -7.57 15.21 -18.27
N ARG A 109 -7.30 13.98 -17.84
CA ARG A 109 -6.84 12.91 -18.73
C ARG A 109 -7.95 12.73 -19.78
N SER A 110 -7.65 13.00 -21.05
CA SER A 110 -8.38 12.35 -22.13
C SER A 110 -8.25 10.85 -21.91
N ASP A 111 -9.32 10.09 -22.10
CA ASP A 111 -9.51 8.68 -21.76
C ASP A 111 -8.55 7.68 -22.46
N GLU A 112 -7.25 7.98 -22.58
CA GLU A 112 -6.23 7.05 -23.04
C GLU A 112 -5.32 6.63 -21.88
N GLY A 113 -5.77 5.57 -21.20
CA GLY A 113 -4.93 4.51 -20.64
C GLY A 113 -3.73 4.94 -19.79
N GLY A 114 -3.98 5.35 -18.55
CA GLY A 114 -2.92 5.59 -17.58
C GLY A 114 -3.44 5.81 -16.16
N GLY A 115 -3.96 4.76 -15.53
CA GLY A 115 -4.32 4.78 -14.11
C GLY A 115 -4.85 3.44 -13.60
N CYS A 116 -4.25 2.92 -12.54
CA CYS A 116 -4.77 1.79 -11.78
C CYS A 116 -6.13 2.15 -11.17
N ARG A 117 -7.21 1.55 -11.70
CA ARG A 117 -8.54 1.57 -11.08
C ARG A 117 -8.94 0.14 -10.76
N GLY A 118 -9.04 -0.17 -9.47
CA GLY A 118 -9.82 -1.30 -8.99
C GLY A 118 -11.31 -0.99 -9.11
N THR A 119 -11.88 -0.99 -10.32
CA THR A 119 -13.34 -1.02 -10.46
C THR A 119 -13.78 -2.48 -10.46
N GLY A 120 -14.26 -2.96 -9.32
CA GLY A 120 -15.19 -4.07 -9.31
C GLY A 120 -16.41 -3.66 -10.10
N LYS A 121 -16.47 -4.04 -11.38
CA LYS A 121 -17.72 -3.96 -12.15
C LYS A 121 -18.67 -5.00 -11.54
N LEU A 122 -19.56 -4.56 -10.66
CA LEU A 122 -20.79 -5.30 -10.44
C LEU A 122 -21.64 -5.10 -11.70
N ASP A 123 -21.63 -6.09 -12.58
CA ASP A 123 -22.57 -6.21 -13.70
C ASP A 123 -23.99 -6.36 -13.12
N ALA A 124 -24.60 -5.23 -12.74
CA ALA A 124 -26.00 -5.15 -12.32
C ALA A 124 -26.99 -5.40 -13.47
N GLY A 125 -26.50 -5.67 -14.70
CA GLY A 125 -27.31 -5.82 -15.90
C GLY A 125 -27.78 -7.25 -16.23
N MET A 126 -27.23 -8.30 -15.60
CA MET A 126 -27.51 -9.69 -16.01
C MET A 126 -28.32 -10.52 -14.99
N SER A 127 -28.88 -9.89 -13.94
CA SER A 127 -29.52 -10.62 -12.84
C SER A 127 -31.06 -10.58 -12.83
N LEU A 128 -31.73 -9.72 -13.61
CA LEU A 128 -33.20 -9.67 -13.61
C LEU A 128 -33.85 -10.71 -14.53
N LEU A 129 -33.20 -11.08 -15.64
CA LEU A 129 -33.76 -12.04 -16.60
C LEU A 129 -33.64 -13.50 -16.10
N THR A 130 -32.60 -13.84 -15.34
CA THR A 130 -32.36 -15.19 -14.81
C THR A 130 -33.29 -15.54 -13.64
N VAL A 131 -33.63 -14.56 -12.80
CA VAL A 131 -34.59 -14.73 -11.69
C VAL A 131 -36.03 -14.86 -12.21
N ALA A 132 -36.42 -14.08 -13.21
CA ALA A 132 -37.76 -14.17 -13.81
C ALA A 132 -38.00 -15.51 -14.52
N ALA A 133 -37.00 -16.03 -15.25
CA ALA A 133 -37.10 -17.32 -15.95
C ALA A 133 -37.21 -18.50 -14.97
N SER A 134 -36.48 -18.47 -13.85
CA SER A 134 -36.51 -19.53 -12.84
C SER A 134 -37.84 -19.55 -12.05
N LEU A 135 -38.41 -18.38 -11.73
CA LEU A 135 -39.75 -18.28 -11.12
C LEU A 135 -40.86 -18.79 -12.06
N PHE A 136 -40.79 -18.48 -13.36
CA PHE A 136 -41.77 -18.95 -14.35
C PHE A 136 -41.75 -20.48 -14.54
N LEU A 137 -40.55 -21.09 -14.56
CA LEU A 137 -40.39 -22.54 -14.65
C LEU A 137 -40.91 -23.27 -13.41
N LEU A 138 -40.71 -22.70 -12.22
CA LEU A 138 -41.27 -23.24 -10.97
C LEU A 138 -42.80 -23.16 -10.94
N PHE A 139 -43.39 -22.05 -11.42
CA PHE A 139 -44.85 -21.91 -11.53
C PHE A 139 -45.46 -22.91 -12.52
N ARG A 140 -44.82 -23.14 -13.68
CA ARG A 140 -45.24 -24.17 -14.65
C ARG A 140 -45.14 -25.58 -14.07
N ARG A 141 -44.08 -25.90 -13.32
CA ARG A 141 -43.93 -27.19 -12.65
C ARG A 141 -45.03 -27.43 -11.60
N ARG A 142 -45.40 -26.40 -10.84
CA ARG A 142 -46.46 -26.50 -9.82
C ARG A 142 -47.83 -26.74 -10.46
N ARG A 143 -48.18 -26.02 -11.53
CA ARG A 143 -49.47 -26.21 -12.23
C ARG A 143 -49.62 -27.60 -12.87
N ARG A 144 -48.53 -28.19 -13.38
CA ARG A 144 -48.55 -29.56 -13.93
C ARG A 144 -48.73 -30.66 -12.88
N ARG A 145 -48.41 -30.39 -11.60
CA ARG A 145 -48.63 -31.35 -10.51
C ARG A 145 -50.03 -31.30 -9.92
N PHE A 146 -50.79 -30.23 -10.16
CA PHE A 146 -52.19 -30.10 -9.73
C PHE A 146 -53.19 -30.61 -10.76
N TRP A 147 -52.73 -31.03 -11.94
CA TRP A 147 -53.55 -31.68 -12.96
C TRP A 147 -52.93 -33.04 -13.31
N LYS A 148 -52.98 -33.95 -12.34
CA LYS A 148 -52.85 -35.40 -12.46
C LYS A 148 -53.62 -36.04 -11.32
#